data_AF-A0A9P7RRC1-F1
#
_entry.id   AF-A0A9P7RRC1-F1
#
_cell.length_a   1.000
_cell.length_b   1.000
_cell.length_c   1.000
_cell.angle_alpha   90.00
_cell.angle_beta   90.00
_cell.angle_gamma   90.00
#
_symmetry.space_group_name_H-M   'P 1'
#
loop_
_entity.id
_entity.type
_entity.pdbx_description
1 polymer ?
#
loop_
_entity_poly.entity_id
_entity_poly.type
_entity_poly.pdbx_seq_one_letter_code
_entity_poly.pdbx_strand_id
1 'polypeptide(L)'
;MAPTVILATNRGNAIVRGTADIISPHGVPVDLLDRCMIVKTENYTRDQVARVVQLRANVEGLRLSDGVLDRLAAEGERSSLRYALQLLTPASILATIAGRSEVTEEDIGEMNELFLDAKTSAGLIGNP
;
A
#
# COMPACT_ATOMS: atom_id res chain seq x y z
N MET A 1 -20.78 28.24 -5.24
CA MET A 1 -20.98 26.82 -4.89
C MET A 1 -19.79 26.38 -4.07
N ALA A 2 -20.01 25.66 -2.98
CA ALA A 2 -18.91 25.02 -2.24
C ALA A 2 -18.51 23.70 -2.92
N PRO A 3 -17.23 23.29 -2.87
CA PRO A 3 -16.78 22.02 -3.44
C PRO A 3 -17.31 20.83 -2.64
N THR A 4 -17.46 19.69 -3.31
CA THR A 4 -17.73 18.41 -2.64
C THR A 4 -16.51 18.00 -1.80
N VAL A 5 -16.72 17.67 -0.54
CA VAL A 5 -15.67 17.21 0.37
C VAL A 5 -15.66 15.68 0.42
N ILE A 6 -14.51 15.08 0.11
CA ILE A 6 -14.29 13.63 0.22
C ILE A 6 -13.34 13.39 1.38
N LEU A 7 -13.79 12.62 2.37
CA LEU A 7 -13.02 12.20 3.53
C LEU A 7 -12.58 10.73 3.37
N ALA A 8 -11.43 10.37 3.94
CA ALA A 8 -10.95 9.00 3.98
C ALA A 8 -10.46 8.66 5.38
N THR A 9 -10.78 7.46 5.85
CA THR A 9 -10.40 6.96 7.17
C THR A 9 -10.15 5.46 7.11
N ASN A 10 -9.14 5.01 7.84
CA ASN A 10 -8.85 3.59 8.08
C ASN A 10 -9.03 3.24 9.56
N ARG A 11 -9.72 4.10 10.34
CA ARG A 11 -9.98 3.92 11.76
C ARG A 11 -11.44 3.52 11.99
N GLY A 12 -11.64 2.61 12.95
CA GLY A 12 -12.96 2.32 13.54
C GLY A 12 -13.36 3.45 14.48
N ASN A 13 -13.70 3.14 15.74
CA ASN A 13 -13.92 4.16 16.76
C ASN A 13 -12.59 4.82 17.17
N ALA A 14 -12.57 6.15 17.22
CA ALA A 14 -11.40 6.92 17.63
C ALA A 14 -11.81 8.18 18.38
N ILE A 15 -10.91 8.73 19.19
CA ILE A 15 -11.12 9.99 19.90
C ILE A 15 -11.18 11.14 18.88
N VAL A 16 -12.19 11.99 19.01
CA VAL A 16 -12.32 13.22 18.23
C VAL A 16 -11.21 14.17 18.66
N ARG A 17 -10.32 14.54 17.73
CA ARG A 17 -9.19 15.44 18.01
C ARG A 17 -9.70 16.77 18.56
N GLY A 18 -9.11 17.23 19.66
CA GLY A 18 -9.52 18.45 20.36
C GLY A 18 -10.52 18.22 21.50
N THR A 19 -10.93 16.97 21.73
CA THR A 19 -11.74 16.56 22.88
C THR A 19 -10.89 15.70 23.82
N ALA A 20 -11.24 15.64 25.11
CA ALA A 20 -10.52 14.84 26.08
C ALA A 20 -10.84 13.34 25.97
N ASP A 21 -12.10 13.03 25.67
CA ASP A 21 -12.67 11.69 25.90
C ASP A 21 -13.82 11.33 24.93
N ILE A 22 -14.15 12.18 23.96
CA ILE A 22 -15.24 11.91 23.02
C ILE A 22 -14.77 10.92 21.96
N ILE A 23 -15.29 9.69 22.04
CA ILE A 23 -15.04 8.62 21.06
C ILE A 23 -16.20 8.58 20.07
N SER A 24 -15.88 8.57 18.77
CA SER A 24 -16.86 8.56 17.68
C SER A 24 -16.40 7.65 16.54
N PRO A 25 -17.32 7.09 15.71
CA PRO A 25 -16.94 6.38 14.50
C PRO A 25 -16.03 7.24 13.62
N HIS A 26 -14.94 6.63 13.17
CA HIS A 26 -13.90 7.24 12.35
C HIS A 26 -13.17 8.44 13.00
N GLY A 27 -13.43 8.74 14.28
CA GLY A 27 -12.95 9.95 14.95
C GLY A 27 -13.56 11.24 14.42
N VAL A 28 -14.73 11.16 13.77
CA VAL A 28 -15.46 12.28 13.18
C VAL A 28 -16.59 12.71 14.12
N PRO A 29 -16.80 14.01 14.40
CA PRO A 29 -17.95 14.48 15.17
C PRO A 29 -19.28 13.99 14.58
N VAL A 30 -20.22 13.56 15.45
CA VAL A 30 -21.48 12.95 15.02
C VAL A 30 -22.31 13.88 14.13
N ASP A 31 -22.29 15.18 14.41
CA ASP A 31 -22.98 16.22 13.63
C ASP A 31 -22.48 16.33 12.19
N LEU A 32 -21.18 16.06 11.96
CA LEU A 32 -20.60 15.99 10.63
C LEU A 32 -20.87 14.63 9.98
N LEU A 33 -20.79 13.55 10.76
CA LEU A 33 -21.01 12.18 10.28
C LEU A 33 -22.43 11.99 9.73
N ASP A 34 -23.44 12.60 10.35
CA ASP A 34 -24.84 12.59 9.91
C ASP A 34 -25.03 13.21 8.51
N ARG A 35 -24.05 13.99 8.04
CA ARG A 35 -24.04 14.61 6.70
C ARG A 35 -23.17 13.86 5.70
N CYS A 36 -22.50 12.78 6.13
CA CYS A 36 -21.62 12.01 5.27
C CYS A 36 -22.35 10.82 4.64
N MET A 37 -22.15 10.64 3.34
CA MET A 37 -22.44 9.36 2.68
C MET A 37 -21.23 8.44 2.85
N ILE A 38 -21.40 7.32 3.56
CA ILE A 38 -20.31 6.37 3.83
C ILE A 38 -20.23 5.34 2.71
N VAL A 39 -19.06 5.24 2.06
CA VAL A 39 -18.73 4.20 1.07
C VAL A 39 -17.61 3.34 1.64
N LYS A 40 -17.87 2.04 1.80
CA LYS A 40 -16.89 1.07 2.31
C LYS A 40 -15.91 0.67 1.20
N THR A 41 -14.62 0.62 1.53
CA THR A 41 -13.60 -0.02 0.71
C THR A 41 -13.25 -1.40 1.26
N GLU A 42 -12.84 -2.30 0.38
CA GLU A 42 -12.45 -3.67 0.73
C GLU A 42 -11.00 -3.93 0.33
N ASN A 43 -10.38 -4.91 0.99
CA ASN A 43 -9.03 -5.33 0.64
C ASN A 43 -9.05 -6.02 -0.73
N TYR A 44 -7.99 -5.82 -1.50
CA TYR A 44 -7.81 -6.50 -2.77
C TYR A 44 -7.46 -7.98 -2.55
N THR A 45 -7.98 -8.85 -3.42
CA THR A 45 -7.50 -10.23 -3.53
C THR A 45 -6.13 -10.27 -4.21
N ARG A 46 -5.38 -11.36 -4.05
CA ARG A 46 -4.08 -11.55 -4.70
C ARG A 46 -4.13 -11.30 -6.21
N ASP A 47 -5.15 -11.82 -6.89
CA ASP A 47 -5.34 -11.61 -8.34
C ASP A 47 -5.59 -10.13 -8.69
N GLN A 48 -6.29 -9.40 -7.83
CA GLN A 48 -6.51 -7.97 -8.04
C GLN A 48 -5.23 -7.17 -7.79
N VAL A 49 -4.43 -7.54 -6.80
CA VAL A 49 -3.10 -6.95 -6.57
C VAL A 49 -2.22 -7.16 -7.79
N ALA A 50 -2.12 -8.39 -8.31
CA ALA A 50 -1.36 -8.70 -9.51
C ALA A 50 -1.80 -7.82 -10.70
N ARG A 51 -3.11 -7.67 -10.94
CA ARG A 51 -3.61 -6.79 -12.01
C ARG A 51 -3.19 -5.33 -11.84
N VAL A 52 -3.25 -4.79 -10.62
CA VAL A 52 -2.86 -3.39 -10.37
C VAL A 52 -1.35 -3.22 -10.53
N VAL A 53 -0.54 -4.17 -10.06
CA VAL A 53 0.92 -4.16 -10.23
C VAL A 53 1.29 -4.22 -11.71
N GLN A 54 0.66 -5.11 -12.49
CA GLN A 54 0.89 -5.21 -13.92
C GLN A 54 0.53 -3.91 -14.64
N LEU A 55 -0.62 -3.31 -14.30
CA LEU A 55 -1.02 -2.02 -14.85
C LEU A 55 0.02 -0.94 -14.55
N ARG A 56 0.53 -0.91 -13.31
CA ARG A 56 1.55 0.07 -12.91
C ARG A 56 2.85 -0.13 -13.67
N ALA A 57 3.34 -1.36 -13.78
CA ALA A 57 4.54 -1.70 -14.54
C ALA A 57 4.41 -1.25 -16.01
N ASN A 58 3.25 -1.51 -16.63
CA ASN A 58 2.97 -1.07 -17.99
C ASN A 58 2.99 0.47 -18.13
N VAL A 59 2.39 1.19 -17.17
CA VAL A 59 2.37 2.67 -17.17
C VAL A 59 3.77 3.25 -16.99
N GLU A 60 4.61 2.62 -16.17
CA GLU A 60 6.00 3.03 -15.94
C GLU A 60 6.96 2.51 -17.03
N GLY A 61 6.49 1.69 -17.97
CA GLY A 61 7.32 1.11 -19.03
C GLY A 61 8.29 0.03 -18.55
N LEU A 62 8.01 -0.59 -17.40
CA LEU A 62 8.83 -1.63 -16.78
C LEU A 62 8.51 -3.00 -17.38
N ARG A 63 9.54 -3.78 -17.69
CA ARG A 63 9.41 -5.18 -18.09
C ARG A 63 9.64 -6.06 -16.86
N LEU A 64 8.74 -7.00 -16.64
CA LEU A 64 8.78 -7.94 -15.52
C LEU A 64 8.93 -9.34 -16.09
N SER A 65 9.90 -10.11 -15.57
CA SER A 65 10.04 -11.51 -15.93
C SER A 65 8.89 -12.34 -15.38
N ASP A 66 8.79 -13.58 -15.85
CA ASP A 66 7.91 -14.57 -15.26
C ASP A 66 8.18 -14.71 -13.76
N GLY A 67 7.12 -14.92 -12.97
CA GLY A 67 7.16 -15.08 -11.51
C GLY A 67 7.21 -13.77 -10.69
N VAL A 68 7.71 -12.66 -11.25
CA VAL A 68 7.80 -11.38 -10.54
C VAL A 68 6.44 -10.86 -10.09
N LEU A 69 5.44 -10.97 -10.97
CA LEU A 69 4.10 -10.50 -10.68
C LEU A 69 3.46 -11.25 -9.51
N ASP A 70 3.63 -12.57 -9.47
CA ASP A 70 3.10 -13.43 -8.41
C ASP A 70 3.78 -13.17 -7.08
N ARG A 71 5.08 -12.85 -7.11
CA ARG A 71 5.86 -12.46 -5.94
C ARG A 71 5.43 -11.11 -5.40
N LEU A 72 5.31 -10.09 -6.24
CA LEU A 72 4.78 -8.77 -5.84
C LEU A 72 3.35 -8.85 -5.32
N ALA A 73 2.52 -9.73 -5.89
CA ALA A 73 1.16 -9.96 -5.42
C ALA A 73 1.15 -10.58 -4.00
N ALA A 74 2.03 -11.55 -3.74
CA ALA A 74 2.20 -12.12 -2.40
C ALA A 74 2.69 -11.06 -1.39
N GLU A 75 3.61 -10.17 -1.79
CA GLU A 75 4.04 -9.07 -0.94
C GLU A 75 2.92 -8.08 -0.62
N GLY A 76 2.10 -7.76 -1.63
CA GLY A 76 0.96 -6.86 -1.44
C GLY A 76 -0.12 -7.43 -0.51
N GLU A 77 -0.31 -8.75 -0.53
CA GLU A 77 -1.19 -9.48 0.39
C GLU A 77 -0.65 -9.48 1.82
N ARG A 78 0.66 -9.74 1.98
CA ARG A 78 1.34 -9.77 3.30
C ARG A 78 1.39 -8.39 3.97
N SER A 79 1.65 -7.35 3.18
CA SER A 79 1.90 -5.99 3.67
C SER A 79 0.78 -5.01 3.28
N SER A 80 0.89 -4.39 2.12
CA SER A 80 -0.11 -3.55 1.48
C SER A 80 0.17 -3.41 -0.02
N LEU A 81 -0.87 -3.15 -0.82
CA LEU A 81 -0.71 -2.81 -2.24
C LEU A 81 0.27 -1.64 -2.46
N ARG A 82 0.27 -0.64 -1.56
CA ARG A 82 1.19 0.50 -1.66
C ARG A 82 2.65 0.07 -1.60
N TYR A 83 2.98 -0.83 -0.68
CA TYR A 83 4.34 -1.34 -0.51
C TYR A 83 4.79 -2.13 -1.75
N ALA A 84 3.97 -3.07 -2.23
CA ALA A 84 4.29 -3.83 -3.44
C ALA A 84 4.56 -2.93 -4.66
N LEU A 85 3.77 -1.87 -4.86
CA LEU A 85 3.99 -0.92 -5.96
C LEU A 85 5.30 -0.11 -5.78
N GLN A 86 5.69 0.19 -4.54
CA GLN A 86 6.91 0.94 -4.26
C GLN A 86 8.19 0.12 -4.51
N LEU A 87 8.10 -1.22 -4.56
CA LEU A 87 9.25 -2.08 -4.89
C LEU A 87 9.60 -2.08 -6.39
N LEU A 88 8.66 -1.72 -7.28
CA LEU A 88 8.87 -1.74 -8.73
C LEU A 88 10.02 -0.84 -9.20
N THR A 89 10.01 0.42 -8.79
CA THR A 89 11.02 1.40 -9.20
C THR A 89 12.43 1.04 -8.74
N PRO A 90 12.69 0.74 -7.44
CA PRO A 90 14.04 0.39 -7.01
C PRO A 90 14.49 -0.97 -7.58
N ALA A 91 13.60 -1.94 -7.77
CA ALA A 91 13.93 -3.19 -8.46
C ALA A 91 14.35 -2.96 -9.93
N SER A 92 13.67 -2.04 -10.64
CA SER A 92 14.07 -1.64 -12.00
C SER A 92 15.43 -0.96 -12.04
N ILE A 93 15.77 -0.16 -11.03
CA ILE A 93 17.10 0.45 -10.93
C ILE A 93 18.15 -0.65 -10.73
N LEU A 94 17.89 -1.65 -9.89
CA LEU A 94 18.80 -2.75 -9.66
C LEU A 94 19.02 -3.59 -10.93
N ALA A 95 17.93 -3.94 -11.62
CA ALA A 95 18.01 -4.60 -12.92
C ALA A 95 18.89 -3.82 -13.91
N THR A 96 18.73 -2.49 -13.96
CA THR A 96 19.52 -1.61 -14.83
C THR A 96 21.00 -1.60 -14.45
N ILE A 97 21.32 -1.53 -13.16
CA ILE A 97 22.70 -1.61 -12.65
C ILE A 97 23.34 -2.96 -13.00
N ALA A 98 22.56 -4.04 -12.95
CA ALA A 98 22.98 -5.38 -13.36
C ALA A 98 23.06 -5.56 -14.90
N GLY A 99 22.80 -4.52 -15.69
CA GLY A 99 22.82 -4.56 -17.16
C GLY A 99 21.64 -5.29 -17.79
N ARG A 100 20.57 -5.55 -17.02
CA ARG A 100 19.33 -6.17 -17.49
C ARG A 100 18.30 -5.11 -17.86
N SER A 101 17.38 -5.47 -18.77
CA SER A 101 16.25 -4.62 -19.19
C SER A 101 14.91 -5.06 -18.62
N GLU A 102 14.93 -6.10 -17.77
CA GLU A 102 13.77 -6.74 -17.17
C GLU A 102 14.06 -7.01 -15.70
N VAL A 103 13.07 -6.71 -14.86
CA VAL A 103 13.06 -6.99 -13.42
C VAL A 103 12.82 -8.49 -13.23
N THR A 104 13.62 -9.12 -12.39
CA THR A 104 13.52 -10.55 -12.04
C THR A 104 13.10 -10.73 -10.58
N GLU A 105 12.77 -11.97 -10.20
CA GLU A 105 12.39 -12.29 -8.81
C GLU A 105 13.53 -12.02 -7.81
N GLU A 106 14.78 -12.13 -8.26
CA GLU A 106 15.97 -11.84 -7.46
C GLU A 106 16.01 -10.36 -7.06
N ASP A 107 15.70 -9.45 -7.98
CA ASP A 107 15.63 -8.01 -7.69
C ASP A 107 14.62 -7.73 -6.58
N ILE A 108 13.43 -8.36 -6.64
CA ILE A 108 12.40 -8.21 -5.61
C ILE A 108 12.85 -8.81 -4.28
N GLY A 109 13.57 -9.93 -4.32
CA GLY A 109 14.18 -10.54 -3.14
C GLY A 109 15.14 -9.58 -2.43
N GLU A 110 16.06 -8.99 -3.18
CA GLU A 110 17.02 -8.02 -2.64
C GLU A 110 16.32 -6.74 -2.14
N MET A 111 15.30 -6.24 -2.85
CA MET A 111 14.55 -5.06 -2.42
C MET A 111 13.83 -5.28 -1.09
N ASN A 112 13.31 -6.48 -0.82
CA ASN A 112 12.66 -6.80 0.44
C ASN A 112 13.63 -6.77 1.64
N GLU A 113 14.92 -7.03 1.43
CA GLU A 113 15.94 -6.94 2.47
C GLU A 113 16.33 -5.49 2.73
N LEU A 114 16.44 -4.68 1.67
CA LEU A 114 16.86 -3.29 1.75
C LEU A 114 15.73 -2.34 2.20
N PHE A 115 14.49 -2.60 1.78
CA PHE A 115 13.34 -1.73 2.01
C PHE A 115 12.28 -2.47 2.82
N LEU A 116 12.26 -2.26 4.12
CA LEU A 116 11.29 -2.88 5.02
C LEU A 116 9.94 -2.18 4.96
N ASP A 117 8.86 -2.95 5.04
CA ASP A 117 7.53 -2.38 5.29
C ASP A 117 7.40 -1.90 6.74
N ALA A 118 6.45 -0.99 6.98
CA ALA A 118 6.28 -0.36 8.28
C ALA A 118 5.98 -1.34 9.43
N LYS A 119 5.26 -2.45 9.17
CA LYS A 119 4.96 -3.44 10.22
C LYS A 119 6.21 -4.23 10.58
N THR A 120 6.97 -4.68 9.58
CA THR A 120 8.22 -5.41 9.79
C THR A 120 9.25 -4.54 10.50
N SER A 121 9.42 -3.29 10.06
CA SER A 121 10.33 -2.32 10.70
C SER A 121 9.97 -2.08 12.17
N ALA A 122 8.68 -1.86 12.48
CA ALA A 122 8.24 -1.68 13.87
C ALA A 122 8.45 -2.94 14.71
N GLY A 123 8.24 -4.13 14.14
CA GLY A 123 8.45 -5.41 14.82
C GLY A 123 9.92 -5.64 15.23
N LEU A 124 10.87 -5.25 14.38
CA LEU A 124 12.31 -5.37 14.68
C LEU A 124 12.77 -4.47 15.83
N ILE A 125 12.16 -3.28 15.98
CA ILE A 125 12.49 -2.34 17.05
C ILE A 125 11.75 -2.69 18.35
N GLY A 126 10.54 -3.26 18.23
CA GLY A 126 9.65 -3.55 19.36
C GLY A 126 10.00 -4.79 20.20
N ASN A 127 10.88 -5.67 19.70
CA ASN A 127 11.44 -6.79 20.45
C ASN A 127 12.91 -6.49 20.79
N PRO A 128 13.23 -6.02 22.01
CA PRO A 128 14.62 -5.95 22.48
C PRO A 128 15.26 -7.34 22.67
#